data_AF-A0A850SV69-F1
#
_entry.id   AF-A0A850SV69-F1
#
_cell.length_a   1.000
_cell.length_b   1.000
_cell.length_c   1.000
_cell.angle_alpha   90.00
_cell.angle_beta   90.00
_cell.angle_gamma   90.00
#
_symmetry.space_group_name_H-M   'P 1'
#
loop_
_entity.id
_entity.type
_entity.pdbx_description
1 polymer ?
#
loop_
_entity_poly.entity_id
_entity_poly.type
_entity_poly.pdbx_seq_one_letter_code
_entity_poly.pdbx_strand_id
1 'polypeptide(L)'
;MNISNVLLNAFLPCLPTVCRKRIIRRALPDFKTNLDNVTFCEASSIEDYMSCFRLLHDVYVNAGFIQPSSPPLRIIPHHSDPESRVFMGYRKDNQGANTPIYTASLFPDNDEHGLPMDIGFKRQVDVLRNQGRRLVEAGCLASHPLHRKGNKNIPMLGNRMLVSYAMNTVRADDLLITIHPKYLKIYEDILLFEKIGQISSYSYVNNNPAVALRIDLKMVSQRFKEVYAKKPKEKNLYHFFFESGSTAIDLSLEEEKEKTDRYYGADMIKRVLVYSATRPLLPLIPA
;
A
#
# COMPACT_ATOMS: atom_id res chain seq x y z
N MET A 1 22.70 -11.24 17.06
CA MET A 1 22.92 -10.42 15.84
C MET A 1 23.93 -11.17 14.98
N ASN A 2 23.54 -11.71 13.82
CA ASN A 2 24.36 -12.70 13.10
C ASN A 2 25.40 -11.99 12.21
N ILE A 3 26.69 -12.18 12.47
CA ILE A 3 27.83 -11.48 11.82
C ILE A 3 27.82 -11.69 10.29
N SER A 4 27.30 -12.83 9.83
CA SER A 4 27.09 -13.15 8.42
C SER A 4 26.16 -12.18 7.68
N ASN A 5 25.12 -11.67 8.34
CA ASN A 5 24.18 -10.71 7.75
C ASN A 5 24.76 -9.31 7.62
N VAL A 6 25.71 -8.93 8.49
CA VAL A 6 26.36 -7.61 8.45
C VAL A 6 27.33 -7.55 7.27
N LEU A 7 28.16 -8.58 7.09
CA LEU A 7 29.09 -8.70 5.96
C LEU A 7 28.33 -8.79 4.63
N LEU A 8 27.28 -9.62 4.55
CA LEU A 8 26.47 -9.74 3.34
C LEU A 8 25.83 -8.39 2.93
N ASN A 9 25.35 -7.60 3.91
CA ASN A 9 24.76 -6.29 3.65
C ASN A 9 25.78 -5.22 3.23
N ALA A 10 27.03 -5.32 3.68
CA ALA A 10 28.10 -4.41 3.31
C ALA A 10 28.63 -4.65 1.88
N PHE A 11 28.68 -5.90 1.44
CA PHE A 11 29.16 -6.26 0.09
C PHE A 11 28.07 -6.24 -0.99
N LEU A 12 26.79 -6.39 -0.61
CA LEU A 12 25.67 -6.39 -1.55
C LEU A 12 25.63 -5.18 -2.52
N PRO A 13 25.92 -3.94 -2.07
CA PRO A 13 25.94 -2.76 -2.94
C PRO A 13 27.05 -2.77 -3.99
N CYS A 14 28.15 -3.49 -3.75
CA CYS A 14 29.31 -3.55 -4.64
C CYS A 14 29.19 -4.63 -5.71
N LEU A 15 28.18 -5.51 -5.62
CA LEU A 15 27.96 -6.57 -6.59
C LEU A 15 27.28 -6.04 -7.86
N PRO A 16 27.60 -6.62 -9.05
CA PRO A 16 26.84 -6.36 -10.26
C PRO A 16 25.35 -6.59 -10.04
N THR A 17 24.51 -5.74 -10.63
CA THR A 17 23.05 -5.72 -10.42
C THR A 17 22.40 -7.10 -10.57
N VAL A 18 22.84 -7.90 -11.55
CA VAL A 18 22.33 -9.26 -11.79
C VAL A 18 22.64 -10.18 -10.61
N CYS A 19 23.88 -10.18 -10.12
CA CYS A 19 24.32 -10.98 -8.98
C CYS A 19 23.58 -10.56 -7.70
N ARG A 20 23.48 -9.25 -7.44
CA ARG A 20 22.76 -8.67 -6.30
C ARG A 20 21.29 -9.10 -6.30
N LYS A 21 20.58 -8.92 -7.42
CA LYS A 21 19.18 -9.34 -7.58
C LYS A 21 19.00 -10.84 -7.33
N ARG A 22 19.91 -11.67 -7.85
CA ARG A 22 19.87 -13.13 -7.64
C ARG A 22 20.01 -13.51 -6.17
N ILE A 23 20.91 -12.86 -5.43
CA ILE A 23 21.11 -13.10 -3.99
C ILE A 23 19.87 -12.68 -3.19
N ILE A 24 19.37 -11.46 -3.42
CA ILE A 24 18.18 -10.93 -2.73
C ILE A 24 16.97 -11.85 -2.95
N ARG A 25 16.72 -12.25 -4.20
CA ARG A 25 15.59 -13.12 -4.56
C ARG A 25 15.74 -14.55 -4.06
N ARG A 26 16.97 -15.03 -3.78
CA ARG A 26 17.21 -16.33 -3.12
C ARG A 26 16.88 -16.28 -1.64
N ALA A 27 17.14 -15.14 -0.99
CA ALA A 27 16.87 -14.91 0.41
C ALA A 27 15.44 -14.42 0.72
N LEU A 28 14.48 -14.68 -0.19
CA LEU A 28 13.08 -14.36 0.09
C LEU A 28 12.58 -15.17 1.30
N PRO A 29 11.84 -14.53 2.21
CA PRO A 29 11.13 -15.25 3.26
C PRO A 29 9.97 -16.03 2.64
N ASP A 30 9.40 -16.92 3.44
CA ASP A 30 8.15 -17.58 3.08
C ASP A 30 6.99 -16.59 3.23
N PHE A 31 6.16 -16.51 2.20
CA PHE A 31 4.96 -15.68 2.17
C PHE A 31 3.71 -16.55 2.31
N LYS A 32 2.93 -16.26 3.34
CA LYS A 32 1.65 -16.91 3.62
C LYS A 32 0.55 -16.18 2.86
N THR A 33 -0.22 -16.94 2.09
CA THR A 33 -1.38 -16.42 1.34
C THR A 33 -2.61 -16.21 2.21
N ASN A 34 -2.58 -16.69 3.46
CA ASN A 34 -3.60 -16.49 4.48
C ASN A 34 -2.94 -16.32 5.85
N LEU A 35 -3.56 -15.55 6.75
CA LEU A 35 -3.12 -15.37 8.13
C LEU A 35 -4.32 -15.56 9.06
N ASP A 36 -4.14 -16.36 10.11
CA ASP A 36 -5.20 -16.65 11.07
C ASP A 36 -5.74 -15.37 11.71
N ASN A 37 -7.08 -15.25 11.75
CA ASN A 37 -7.82 -14.12 12.30
C ASN A 37 -7.50 -12.77 11.65
N VAL A 38 -6.88 -12.74 10.47
CA VAL A 38 -6.60 -11.50 9.74
C VAL A 38 -7.44 -11.45 8.47
N THR A 39 -8.15 -10.34 8.29
CA THR A 39 -8.97 -10.06 7.13
C THR A 39 -8.51 -8.77 6.49
N PHE A 40 -8.52 -8.72 5.16
CA PHE A 40 -8.29 -7.52 4.37
C PHE A 40 -9.57 -7.19 3.61
N CYS A 41 -10.01 -5.94 3.61
CA CYS A 41 -11.21 -5.53 2.90
C CYS A 41 -11.13 -4.05 2.54
N GLU A 42 -12.08 -3.63 1.71
CA GLU A 42 -12.41 -2.21 1.56
C GLU A 42 -13.05 -1.69 2.86
N ALA A 43 -12.69 -0.48 3.28
CA ALA A 43 -13.37 0.20 4.37
C ALA A 43 -14.79 0.56 3.92
N SER A 44 -15.79 0.25 4.74
CA SER A 44 -17.20 0.37 4.34
C SER A 44 -18.08 1.16 5.31
N SER A 45 -17.62 1.36 6.55
CA SER A 45 -18.31 2.13 7.58
C SER A 45 -17.51 3.37 8.00
N ILE A 46 -18.19 4.32 8.66
CA ILE A 46 -17.53 5.51 9.23
C ILE A 46 -16.43 5.08 10.20
N GLU A 47 -16.68 4.06 11.01
CA GLU A 47 -15.76 3.48 11.97
C GLU A 47 -14.52 2.86 11.30
N ASP A 48 -14.67 2.20 10.15
CA ASP A 48 -13.55 1.65 9.37
C ASP A 48 -12.64 2.76 8.85
N TYR A 49 -13.23 3.79 8.21
CA TYR A 49 -12.49 4.93 7.69
C TYR A 49 -11.77 5.68 8.82
N MET A 50 -12.43 5.92 9.94
CA MET A 50 -11.82 6.52 11.11
C MET A 50 -10.64 5.68 11.63
N SER A 51 -10.82 4.37 11.74
CA SER A 51 -9.76 3.46 12.19
C SER A 51 -8.55 3.50 11.26
N CYS A 52 -8.78 3.52 9.94
CA CYS A 52 -7.74 3.66 8.93
C CYS A 52 -6.99 4.99 9.04
N PHE A 53 -7.71 6.12 9.03
CA PHE A 53 -7.10 7.44 9.06
C PHE A 53 -6.37 7.73 10.36
N ARG A 54 -6.85 7.17 11.48
CA ARG A 54 -6.18 7.27 12.78
C ARG A 54 -4.91 6.41 12.83
N LEU A 55 -4.96 5.17 12.32
CA LEU A 55 -3.77 4.31 12.21
C LEU A 55 -2.71 4.96 11.33
N LEU A 56 -3.13 5.52 10.19
CA LEU A 56 -2.25 6.23 9.27
C LEU A 56 -1.59 7.43 9.94
N HIS A 57 -2.39 8.27 10.61
CA HIS A 57 -1.91 9.42 11.36
C HIS A 57 -0.82 9.03 12.35
N ASP A 58 -1.13 8.11 13.26
CA ASP A 58 -0.22 7.79 14.36
C ASP A 58 1.08 7.17 13.87
N VAL A 59 1.01 6.29 12.86
CA VAL A 59 2.21 5.71 12.24
C VAL A 59 3.06 6.78 11.57
N TYR A 60 2.45 7.79 10.94
CA TYR A 60 3.18 8.84 10.23
C TYR A 60 3.77 9.88 11.19
N VAL A 61 3.05 10.21 12.28
CA VAL A 61 3.58 11.04 13.38
C VAL A 61 4.78 10.35 14.02
N ASN A 62 4.64 9.09 14.42
CA ASN A 62 5.72 8.33 15.07
C ASN A 62 6.93 8.11 14.14
N ALA A 63 6.72 8.13 12.82
CA ALA A 63 7.78 8.07 11.83
C ALA A 63 8.41 9.45 11.50
N GLY A 64 7.87 10.55 12.02
CA GLY A 64 8.32 11.92 11.74
C GLY A 64 7.95 12.45 10.36
N PHE A 65 6.97 11.85 9.69
CA PHE A 65 6.53 12.22 8.34
C PHE A 65 5.51 13.36 8.32
N ILE A 66 4.72 13.49 9.39
CA ILE A 66 3.74 14.57 9.57
C ILE A 66 3.80 15.07 11.01
N GLN A 67 3.27 16.28 11.24
CA GLN A 67 3.01 16.77 12.58
C GLN A 67 1.70 16.21 13.13
N PRO A 68 1.56 16.04 14.46
CA PRO A 68 0.29 15.66 15.08
C PRO A 68 -0.84 16.63 14.73
N SER A 69 -2.06 16.10 14.62
CA SER A 69 -3.27 16.87 14.34
C SER A 69 -4.39 16.55 15.34
N SER A 70 -5.36 17.45 15.47
CA SER A 70 -6.57 17.26 16.28
C SER A 70 -7.81 17.54 15.42
N PRO A 71 -8.69 16.55 15.16
CA PRO A 71 -8.59 15.15 15.60
C PRO A 71 -7.39 14.41 14.96
N PRO A 72 -6.90 13.30 15.56
CA PRO A 72 -5.71 12.58 15.10
C PRO A 72 -6.00 11.74 13.85
N LEU A 73 -6.37 12.38 12.75
CA LEU A 73 -6.76 11.74 11.50
C LEU A 73 -5.91 12.27 10.36
N ARG A 74 -5.37 11.36 9.53
CA ARG A 74 -4.67 11.74 8.31
C ARG A 74 -5.58 11.52 7.11
N ILE A 75 -6.15 12.62 6.61
CA ILE A 75 -6.97 12.66 5.40
C ILE A 75 -6.28 13.59 4.38
N ILE A 76 -6.24 13.20 3.10
CA ILE A 76 -5.75 14.04 1.99
C ILE A 76 -6.90 14.43 1.07
N PRO A 77 -6.78 15.51 0.27
CA PRO A 77 -7.82 15.95 -0.66
C PRO A 77 -8.31 14.82 -1.59
N HIS A 78 -7.40 13.98 -2.09
CA HIS A 78 -7.73 12.87 -2.97
C HIS A 78 -8.65 11.82 -2.34
N HIS A 79 -8.78 11.74 -1.00
CA HIS A 79 -9.80 10.86 -0.39
C HIS A 79 -11.23 11.33 -0.65
N SER A 80 -11.43 12.58 -1.08
CA SER A 80 -12.74 13.12 -1.45
C SER A 80 -13.19 12.72 -2.85
N ASP A 81 -12.31 12.13 -3.65
CA ASP A 81 -12.64 11.59 -4.96
C ASP A 81 -13.53 10.33 -4.81
N PRO A 82 -14.64 10.23 -5.56
CA PRO A 82 -15.59 9.13 -5.44
C PRO A 82 -15.04 7.77 -5.92
N GLU A 83 -14.01 7.76 -6.76
CA GLU A 83 -13.33 6.56 -7.25
C GLU A 83 -12.18 6.12 -6.33
N SER A 84 -11.80 6.97 -5.38
CA SER A 84 -10.80 6.60 -4.37
C SER A 84 -11.33 5.55 -3.42
N ARG A 85 -10.45 4.63 -3.01
CA ARG A 85 -10.77 3.56 -2.06
C ARG A 85 -9.79 3.54 -0.91
N VAL A 86 -10.31 3.31 0.28
CA VAL A 86 -9.54 3.04 1.49
C VAL A 86 -9.66 1.56 1.80
N PHE A 87 -8.53 0.91 2.00
CA PHE A 87 -8.48 -0.48 2.38
C PHE A 87 -7.95 -0.61 3.80
N MET A 88 -8.43 -1.66 4.48
CA MET A 88 -8.02 -2.00 5.82
C MET A 88 -7.62 -3.47 5.90
N GLY A 89 -6.62 -3.74 6.73
CA GLY A 89 -6.42 -5.05 7.30
C GLY A 89 -6.73 -4.98 8.78
N TYR A 90 -7.53 -5.90 9.29
CA TYR A 90 -7.82 -5.99 10.72
C TYR A 90 -7.59 -7.40 11.24
N ARG A 91 -7.31 -7.50 12.54
CA ARG A 91 -7.30 -8.76 13.27
C ARG A 91 -8.53 -8.85 14.13
N LYS A 92 -9.26 -9.97 14.05
CA LYS A 92 -10.36 -10.28 14.96
C LYS A 92 -9.79 -10.92 16.22
N ASP A 93 -10.17 -10.41 17.39
CA ASP A 93 -9.84 -11.06 18.65
C ASP A 93 -10.86 -12.16 19.03
N ASN A 94 -10.58 -12.87 20.12
CA ASN A 94 -11.46 -13.95 20.61
C ASN A 94 -12.83 -13.42 21.11
N GLN A 95 -12.96 -12.11 21.33
CA GLN A 95 -14.20 -11.44 21.77
C GLN A 95 -14.96 -10.81 20.59
N GLY A 96 -14.43 -10.92 19.37
CA GLY A 96 -15.05 -10.44 18.15
C GLY A 96 -14.72 -8.99 17.78
N ALA A 97 -13.87 -8.29 18.51
CA ALA A 97 -13.47 -6.93 18.18
C ALA A 97 -12.43 -6.89 17.05
N ASN A 98 -12.58 -5.93 16.14
CA ASN A 98 -11.68 -5.72 15.01
C ASN A 98 -10.60 -4.71 15.40
N THR A 99 -9.35 -5.17 15.47
CA THR A 99 -8.19 -4.28 15.66
C THR A 99 -7.60 -3.92 14.30
N PRO A 100 -7.52 -2.64 13.90
CA PRO A 100 -6.87 -2.25 12.65
C PRO A 100 -5.35 -2.49 12.73
N ILE A 101 -4.82 -3.25 11.78
CA ILE A 101 -3.39 -3.63 11.72
C ILE A 101 -2.70 -3.15 10.44
N TYR A 102 -3.48 -2.77 9.43
CA TYR A 102 -3.00 -2.28 8.14
C TYR A 102 -4.01 -1.29 7.57
N THR A 103 -3.52 -0.29 6.84
CA THR A 103 -4.33 0.53 5.95
C THR A 103 -3.51 0.95 4.74
N ALA A 104 -4.19 1.16 3.62
CA ALA A 104 -3.67 1.81 2.43
C ALA A 104 -4.82 2.43 1.65
N SER A 105 -4.51 3.41 0.82
CA SER A 105 -5.49 4.03 -0.07
C SER A 105 -5.05 3.91 -1.52
N LEU A 106 -6.02 3.90 -2.42
CA LEU A 106 -5.83 3.76 -3.85
C LEU A 106 -6.59 4.88 -4.55
N PHE A 107 -5.89 5.62 -5.40
CA PHE A 107 -6.34 6.86 -6.02
C PHE A 107 -6.27 6.71 -7.55
N PRO A 108 -7.39 6.46 -8.23
CA PRO A 108 -7.45 6.47 -9.70
C PRO A 108 -7.17 7.89 -10.23
N ASP A 109 -6.35 7.98 -11.28
CA ASP A 109 -6.02 9.26 -11.90
C ASP A 109 -7.22 9.83 -12.67
N ASN A 110 -7.40 11.14 -12.60
CA ASN A 110 -8.44 11.86 -13.33
C ASN A 110 -8.06 13.34 -13.49
N ASP A 111 -8.74 14.03 -14.40
CA ASP A 111 -8.42 15.42 -14.76
C ASP A 111 -8.78 16.44 -13.64
N GLU A 112 -9.70 16.09 -12.74
CA GLU A 112 -10.16 16.99 -11.67
C GLU A 112 -9.17 17.04 -10.49
N HIS A 113 -8.74 15.87 -10.01
CA HIS A 113 -7.92 15.74 -8.81
C HIS A 113 -6.46 15.37 -9.10
N GLY A 114 -6.17 14.73 -10.24
CA GLY A 114 -4.86 14.15 -10.53
C GLY A 114 -4.47 13.05 -9.53
N LEU A 115 -3.17 12.84 -9.35
CA LEU A 115 -2.62 11.88 -8.39
C LEU A 115 -1.91 12.58 -7.23
N PRO A 116 -1.93 12.02 -6.00
CA PRO A 116 -1.16 12.56 -4.88
C PRO A 116 0.31 12.85 -5.19
N MET A 117 0.96 12.01 -6.00
CA MET A 117 2.35 12.16 -6.39
C MET A 117 2.62 13.31 -7.36
N ASP A 118 1.60 13.93 -7.97
CA ASP A 118 1.78 15.07 -8.88
C ASP A 118 2.51 16.23 -8.22
N ILE A 119 2.34 16.39 -6.90
CA ILE A 119 3.02 17.42 -6.09
C ILE A 119 4.55 17.41 -6.31
N GLY A 120 5.15 16.24 -6.49
CA GLY A 120 6.59 16.08 -6.68
C GLY A 120 7.00 15.47 -8.02
N PHE A 121 6.09 14.80 -8.72
CA PHE A 121 6.40 13.94 -9.87
C PHE A 121 5.49 14.14 -11.08
N LYS A 122 4.72 15.23 -11.14
CA LYS A 122 3.79 15.49 -12.25
C LYS A 122 4.43 15.31 -13.63
N ARG A 123 5.65 15.82 -13.84
CA ARG A 123 6.35 15.66 -15.13
C ARG A 123 6.56 14.19 -15.51
N GLN A 124 6.89 13.33 -14.56
CA GLN A 124 7.10 11.90 -14.79
C GLN A 124 5.76 11.19 -15.04
N VAL A 125 4.72 11.57 -14.32
CA VAL A 125 3.36 11.04 -14.48
C VAL A 125 2.76 11.45 -15.82
N ASP A 126 2.96 12.70 -16.25
CA ASP A 126 2.46 13.23 -17.52
C ASP A 126 3.04 12.49 -18.73
N VAL A 127 4.25 11.92 -18.65
CA VAL A 127 4.77 11.03 -19.69
C VAL A 127 3.87 9.81 -19.89
N LEU A 128 3.32 9.24 -18.81
CA LEU A 128 2.41 8.10 -18.86
C LEU A 128 1.00 8.52 -19.30
N ARG A 129 0.51 9.67 -18.82
CA ARG A 129 -0.78 10.24 -19.26
C ARG A 129 -0.79 10.51 -20.76
N ASN A 130 0.29 11.10 -21.29
CA ASN A 130 0.45 11.37 -22.72
C ASN A 130 0.55 10.10 -23.58
N GLN A 131 0.81 8.94 -22.97
CA GLN A 131 0.75 7.63 -23.63
C GLN A 131 -0.68 7.04 -23.61
N GLY A 132 -1.66 7.75 -23.06
CA GLY A 132 -3.04 7.28 -22.91
C GLY A 132 -3.20 6.16 -21.88
N ARG A 133 -2.26 6.05 -20.92
CA ARG A 133 -2.26 4.97 -19.93
C ARG A 133 -3.20 5.30 -18.78
N ARG A 134 -3.96 4.29 -18.33
CA ARG A 134 -4.81 4.40 -17.13
C ARG A 134 -3.97 4.25 -15.87
N LEU A 135 -3.86 5.31 -15.08
CA LEU A 135 -2.97 5.35 -13.92
C LEU A 135 -3.76 5.22 -12.62
N VAL A 136 -3.14 4.60 -11.64
CA VAL A 136 -3.64 4.58 -10.26
C VAL A 136 -2.48 4.67 -9.30
N GLU A 137 -2.59 5.47 -8.24
CA GLU A 137 -1.59 5.55 -7.18
C GLU A 137 -2.04 4.77 -5.95
N ALA A 138 -1.19 3.90 -5.42
CA ALA A 138 -1.33 3.42 -4.05
C ALA A 138 -0.49 4.27 -3.10
N GLY A 139 -1.15 4.81 -2.08
CA GLY A 139 -0.57 5.71 -1.10
C GLY A 139 -1.16 5.49 0.29
N CYS A 140 -0.90 6.43 1.21
CA CYS A 140 -1.49 6.42 2.55
C CYS A 140 -1.33 5.06 3.28
N LEU A 141 -0.19 4.39 3.05
CA LEU A 141 0.05 3.05 3.58
C LEU A 141 0.63 3.12 4.98
N ALA A 142 -0.02 2.45 5.93
CA ALA A 142 0.48 2.24 7.29
C ALA A 142 0.25 0.81 7.75
N SER A 143 1.14 0.31 8.62
CA SER A 143 0.97 -0.97 9.30
C SER A 143 1.28 -0.79 10.77
N HIS A 144 0.46 -1.39 11.63
CA HIS A 144 0.59 -1.25 13.07
C HIS A 144 1.97 -1.78 13.53
N PRO A 145 2.76 -1.03 14.32
CA PRO A 145 4.14 -1.38 14.66
C PRO A 145 4.30 -2.76 15.32
N LEU A 146 3.37 -3.15 16.20
CA LEU A 146 3.36 -4.47 16.84
C LEU A 146 3.20 -5.63 15.84
N HIS A 147 2.58 -5.37 14.69
CA HIS A 147 2.36 -6.35 13.63
C HIS A 147 3.45 -6.34 12.55
N ARG A 148 4.41 -5.41 12.66
CA ARG A 148 5.51 -5.21 11.71
C ARG A 148 6.78 -5.98 12.09
N LYS A 149 7.01 -6.27 13.38
CA LYS A 149 8.25 -6.92 13.85
C LYS A 149 8.36 -8.35 13.29
N GLY A 150 9.24 -8.54 12.31
CA GLY A 150 9.58 -9.84 11.72
C GLY A 150 8.57 -10.41 10.72
N ASN A 151 7.37 -9.83 10.60
CA ASN A 151 6.32 -10.34 9.73
C ASN A 151 6.13 -9.46 8.48
N LYS A 152 6.69 -9.91 7.34
CA LYS A 152 6.52 -9.25 6.04
C LYS A 152 5.20 -9.63 5.35
N ASN A 153 4.40 -10.54 5.91
CA ASN A 153 3.15 -11.01 5.28
C ASN A 153 2.09 -9.93 5.24
N ILE A 154 1.91 -9.14 6.31
CA ILE A 154 0.90 -8.07 6.38
C ILE A 154 1.05 -7.07 5.22
N PRO A 155 2.20 -6.38 5.04
CA PRO A 155 2.36 -5.46 3.92
C PRO A 155 2.32 -6.16 2.57
N MET A 156 2.73 -7.44 2.48
CA MET A 156 2.65 -8.16 1.21
C MET A 156 1.23 -8.56 0.81
N LEU A 157 0.39 -8.96 1.76
CA LEU A 157 -1.03 -9.22 1.53
C LEU A 157 -1.75 -7.92 1.15
N GLY A 158 -1.42 -6.81 1.81
CA GLY A 158 -1.89 -5.48 1.41
C GLY A 158 -1.50 -5.13 -0.03
N ASN A 159 -0.22 -5.32 -0.41
CA ASN A 159 0.22 -5.11 -1.79
C ASN A 159 -0.53 -6.00 -2.79
N ARG A 160 -0.80 -7.27 -2.44
CA ARG A 160 -1.58 -8.19 -3.28
C ARG A 160 -3.02 -7.71 -3.47
N MET A 161 -3.67 -7.25 -2.42
CA MET A 161 -5.01 -6.65 -2.49
C MET A 161 -5.01 -5.42 -3.40
N LEU A 162 -4.05 -4.50 -3.22
CA LEU A 162 -3.95 -3.29 -4.05
C LEU A 162 -3.72 -3.61 -5.53
N VAL A 163 -2.81 -4.55 -5.85
CA VAL A 163 -2.57 -4.99 -7.23
C VAL A 163 -3.82 -5.65 -7.81
N SER A 164 -4.48 -6.53 -7.04
CA SER A 164 -5.72 -7.18 -7.47
C SER A 164 -6.82 -6.16 -7.78
N TYR A 165 -7.04 -5.19 -6.89
CA TYR A 165 -8.05 -4.15 -7.07
C TYR A 165 -7.73 -3.27 -8.28
N ALA A 166 -6.47 -2.84 -8.41
CA ALA A 166 -6.01 -2.04 -9.55
C ALA A 166 -6.23 -2.77 -10.88
N MET A 167 -5.95 -4.08 -10.96
CA MET A 167 -6.10 -4.86 -12.18
C MET A 167 -7.55 -5.23 -12.50
N ASN A 168 -8.30 -5.68 -11.50
CA ASN A 168 -9.59 -6.33 -11.74
C ASN A 168 -10.76 -5.35 -11.65
N THR A 169 -10.66 -4.34 -10.79
CA THR A 169 -11.74 -3.35 -10.57
C THR A 169 -11.46 -2.06 -11.35
N VAL A 170 -10.33 -1.40 -11.10
CA VAL A 170 -9.97 -0.16 -11.81
C VAL A 170 -9.56 -0.43 -13.27
N ARG A 171 -9.06 -1.65 -13.54
CA ARG A 171 -8.47 -2.04 -14.82
C ARG A 171 -7.30 -1.13 -15.23
N ALA A 172 -6.53 -0.65 -14.26
CA ALA A 172 -5.41 0.25 -14.51
C ALA A 172 -4.30 -0.40 -15.36
N ASP A 173 -3.57 0.43 -16.09
CA ASP A 173 -2.40 0.05 -16.88
C ASP A 173 -1.11 0.15 -16.04
N ASP A 174 -1.02 1.13 -15.14
CA ASP A 174 0.08 1.26 -14.18
C ASP A 174 -0.43 1.48 -12.77
N LEU A 175 0.18 0.78 -11.84
CA LEU A 175 0.14 1.11 -10.42
C LEU A 175 1.39 1.92 -10.06
N LEU A 176 1.17 3.13 -9.56
CA LEU A 176 2.21 4.06 -9.11
C LEU A 176 2.30 4.06 -7.60
N ILE A 177 3.51 4.26 -7.07
CA ILE A 177 3.76 4.42 -5.64
C ILE A 177 4.88 5.44 -5.41
N THR A 178 4.80 6.13 -4.28
CA THR A 178 5.88 6.98 -3.79
C THR A 178 6.45 6.39 -2.49
N ILE A 179 7.75 6.12 -2.47
CA ILE A 179 8.42 5.46 -1.33
C ILE A 179 9.65 6.23 -0.86
N HIS A 180 10.02 6.01 0.41
CA HIS A 180 11.33 6.43 0.89
C HIS A 180 12.45 5.57 0.23
N PRO A 181 13.60 6.15 -0.19
CA PRO A 181 14.69 5.44 -0.87
C PRO A 181 15.17 4.15 -0.18
N LYS A 182 15.12 4.10 1.16
CA LYS A 182 15.46 2.90 1.95
C LYS A 182 14.65 1.64 1.59
N TYR A 183 13.47 1.79 1.00
CA TYR A 183 12.62 0.67 0.57
C TYR A 183 12.79 0.32 -0.92
N LEU A 184 13.60 1.07 -1.68
CA LEU A 184 13.75 0.92 -3.13
C LEU A 184 14.07 -0.51 -3.54
N LYS A 185 15.00 -1.17 -2.86
CA LYS A 185 15.39 -2.56 -3.17
C LYS A 185 14.23 -3.54 -3.08
N ILE A 186 13.28 -3.32 -2.16
CA ILE A 186 12.10 -4.20 -2.03
C ILE A 186 11.20 -4.02 -3.25
N TYR A 187 10.88 -2.78 -3.60
CA TYR A 187 9.96 -2.53 -4.70
C TYR A 187 10.58 -2.80 -6.07
N GLU A 188 11.83 -2.39 -6.29
CA GLU A 188 12.52 -2.55 -7.57
C GLU A 188 13.06 -3.98 -7.79
N ASP A 189 13.84 -4.51 -6.84
CA ASP A 189 14.53 -5.79 -7.07
C ASP A 189 13.61 -6.99 -6.80
N ILE A 190 12.64 -6.86 -5.87
CA ILE A 190 11.72 -7.95 -5.51
C ILE A 190 10.37 -7.80 -6.22
N LEU A 191 9.69 -6.65 -6.08
CA LEU A 191 8.36 -6.45 -6.67
C LEU A 191 8.37 -5.96 -8.12
N LEU A 192 9.57 -5.83 -8.72
CA LEU A 192 9.77 -5.50 -10.14
C LEU A 192 9.22 -4.15 -10.59
N PHE A 193 9.03 -3.22 -9.64
CA PHE A 193 8.72 -1.83 -9.98
C PHE A 193 9.90 -1.17 -10.71
N GLU A 194 9.57 -0.21 -11.55
CA GLU A 194 10.50 0.62 -12.31
C GLU A 194 10.55 2.01 -11.71
N LYS A 195 11.75 2.55 -11.53
CA LYS A 195 11.94 3.91 -11.05
C LYS A 195 11.65 4.91 -12.15
N ILE A 196 10.74 5.84 -11.89
CA ILE A 196 10.41 6.95 -12.81
C ILE A 196 10.94 8.29 -12.35
N GLY A 197 11.19 8.48 -11.05
CA GLY A 197 11.71 9.74 -10.52
C GLY A 197 12.27 9.64 -9.10
N GLN A 198 13.04 10.63 -8.69
CA GLN A 198 13.49 10.81 -7.31
C GLN A 198 13.67 12.29 -7.01
N ILE A 199 13.28 12.70 -5.80
CA ILE A 199 13.49 14.04 -5.25
C ILE A 199 14.15 13.92 -3.87
N SER A 200 15.04 14.86 -3.54
CA SER A 200 15.77 14.88 -2.27
C SER A 200 14.94 15.43 -1.11
N SER A 201 13.97 16.29 -1.40
CA SER A 201 13.07 16.90 -0.43
C SER A 201 11.64 16.82 -0.94
N TYR A 202 10.78 16.06 -0.25
CA TYR A 202 9.37 15.94 -0.58
C TYR A 202 8.49 16.51 0.53
N SER A 203 7.80 17.62 0.23
CA SER A 203 6.98 18.35 1.21
C SER A 203 5.85 17.50 1.81
N TYR A 204 5.34 16.52 1.06
CA TYR A 204 4.29 15.60 1.49
C TYR A 204 4.67 14.74 2.72
N VAL A 205 5.97 14.53 2.97
CA VAL A 205 6.50 13.73 4.09
C VAL A 205 7.59 14.47 4.85
N ASN A 206 7.34 15.73 5.20
CA ASN A 206 8.24 16.54 6.02
C ASN A 206 9.66 16.63 5.44
N ASN A 207 9.76 16.90 4.14
CA ASN A 207 11.02 17.09 3.41
C ASN A 207 11.95 15.87 3.38
N ASN A 208 11.44 14.67 3.70
CA ASN A 208 12.19 13.43 3.48
C ASN A 208 12.35 13.15 1.97
N PRO A 209 13.40 12.40 1.56
CA PRO A 209 13.57 12.03 0.17
C PRO A 209 12.51 11.03 -0.28
N ALA A 210 12.13 11.12 -1.55
CA ALA A 210 11.09 10.29 -2.14
C ALA A 210 11.51 9.75 -3.51
N VAL A 211 11.10 8.51 -3.81
CA VAL A 211 11.30 7.84 -5.09
C VAL A 211 9.93 7.46 -5.64
N ALA A 212 9.63 7.93 -6.84
CA ALA A 212 8.44 7.55 -7.59
C ALA A 212 8.74 6.28 -8.40
N LEU A 213 7.86 5.29 -8.24
CA LEU A 213 7.95 4.01 -8.92
C LEU A 213 6.65 3.69 -9.66
N ARG A 214 6.76 2.93 -10.75
CA ARG A 214 5.62 2.37 -11.50
C ARG A 214 5.74 0.86 -11.62
N ILE A 215 4.63 0.17 -11.78
CA ILE A 215 4.60 -1.20 -12.29
C ILE A 215 3.55 -1.32 -13.39
N ASP A 216 3.97 -1.83 -14.54
CA ASP A 216 3.06 -2.09 -15.67
C ASP A 216 2.20 -3.31 -15.35
N LEU A 217 0.91 -3.07 -15.11
CA LEU A 217 -0.07 -4.08 -14.70
C LEU A 217 -0.46 -5.02 -15.85
N LYS A 218 -0.23 -4.65 -17.11
CA LYS A 218 -0.44 -5.55 -18.27
C LYS A 218 0.63 -6.63 -18.33
N MET A 219 1.86 -6.28 -17.96
CA MET A 219 3.02 -7.18 -18.06
C MET A 219 3.42 -7.84 -16.73
N VAL A 220 2.91 -7.36 -15.59
CA VAL A 220 3.38 -7.80 -14.27
C VAL A 220 3.25 -9.30 -14.04
N SER A 221 2.13 -9.91 -14.43
CA SER A 221 1.90 -11.35 -14.25
C SER A 221 2.95 -12.18 -14.99
N GLN A 222 3.21 -11.86 -16.27
CA GLN A 222 4.26 -12.50 -17.07
C GLN A 222 5.64 -12.30 -16.46
N ARG A 223 6.01 -11.05 -16.10
CA ARG A 223 7.31 -10.75 -15.50
C ARG A 223 7.53 -11.49 -14.18
N PHE A 224 6.48 -11.60 -13.36
CA PHE A 224 6.54 -12.37 -12.12
C PHE A 224 6.74 -13.86 -12.43
N LYS A 225 6.02 -14.41 -13.42
CA LYS A 225 6.17 -15.80 -13.85
C LYS A 225 7.60 -16.12 -14.26
N GLU A 226 8.20 -15.27 -15.11
CA GLU A 226 9.58 -15.42 -15.57
C GLU A 226 10.61 -15.44 -14.43
N VAL A 227 10.42 -14.59 -13.41
CA VAL A 227 11.37 -14.46 -12.30
C VAL A 227 11.14 -15.50 -11.20
N TYR A 228 9.88 -15.88 -10.94
CA TYR A 228 9.49 -16.58 -9.71
C TYR A 228 8.89 -17.98 -9.90
N ALA A 229 8.43 -18.36 -11.10
CA ALA A 229 7.70 -19.63 -11.30
C ALA A 229 8.49 -20.89 -10.90
N LYS A 230 9.83 -20.84 -10.97
CA LYS A 230 10.71 -21.96 -10.59
C LYS A 230 11.05 -22.02 -9.10
N LYS A 231 10.50 -21.12 -8.27
CA LYS A 231 10.73 -21.13 -6.82
C LYS A 231 9.75 -22.06 -6.10
N PRO A 232 10.09 -22.54 -4.89
CA PRO A 232 9.12 -23.15 -3.98
C PRO A 232 7.91 -22.25 -3.80
N LYS A 233 6.73 -22.86 -3.63
CA LYS A 233 5.41 -22.20 -3.62
C LYS A 233 5.35 -21.02 -2.64
N GLU A 234 5.95 -21.18 -1.47
CA GLU A 234 5.99 -20.21 -0.37
C GLU A 234 6.86 -18.99 -0.69
N LYS A 235 7.81 -19.11 -1.63
CA LYS A 235 8.71 -18.03 -2.08
C LYS A 235 8.40 -17.56 -3.50
N ASN A 236 7.38 -18.13 -4.13
CA ASN A 236 6.99 -17.84 -5.49
C ASN A 236 6.00 -16.67 -5.50
N LEU A 237 6.50 -15.47 -5.83
CA LEU A 237 5.65 -14.28 -5.88
C LEU A 237 4.64 -14.31 -7.03
N TYR A 238 4.88 -15.05 -8.11
CA TYR A 238 3.88 -15.23 -9.17
C TYR A 238 2.68 -16.00 -8.63
N HIS A 239 2.93 -17.13 -7.94
CA HIS A 239 1.88 -17.88 -7.25
C HIS A 239 1.19 -17.00 -6.20
N PHE A 240 1.94 -16.29 -5.36
CA PHE A 240 1.37 -15.45 -4.30
C PHE A 240 0.44 -14.36 -4.84
N PHE A 241 0.82 -13.63 -5.89
CA PHE A 241 0.02 -12.52 -6.41
C PHE A 241 -1.10 -12.96 -7.36
N PHE A 242 -0.88 -13.97 -8.21
CA PHE A 242 -1.73 -14.22 -9.38
C PHE A 242 -2.40 -15.60 -9.43
N GLU A 243 -1.88 -16.63 -8.77
CA GLU A 243 -2.46 -17.99 -8.84
C GLU A 243 -3.14 -18.43 -7.55
N SER A 244 -2.64 -17.97 -6.41
CA SER A 244 -3.24 -18.33 -5.13
C SER A 244 -4.62 -17.67 -5.02
N GLY A 245 -5.63 -18.43 -4.60
CA GLY A 245 -6.82 -17.86 -3.96
C GLY A 245 -6.52 -17.53 -2.49
N SER A 246 -7.53 -17.14 -1.72
CA SER A 246 -7.57 -17.36 -0.25
C SER A 246 -6.72 -16.48 0.70
N THR A 247 -6.77 -15.16 0.58
CA THR A 247 -7.15 -14.38 1.77
C THR A 247 -8.62 -14.04 1.59
N ALA A 248 -9.41 -13.93 2.66
CA ALA A 248 -10.71 -13.27 2.58
C ALA A 248 -10.45 -11.79 2.28
N ILE A 249 -10.16 -11.50 1.02
CA ILE A 249 -10.13 -10.15 0.47
C ILE A 249 -11.57 -9.94 0.04
N ASP A 250 -12.38 -9.37 0.93
CA ASP A 250 -13.74 -8.94 0.59
C ASP A 250 -13.61 -7.66 -0.22
N LEU A 251 -13.21 -7.83 -1.48
CA LEU A 251 -13.47 -6.85 -2.52
C LEU A 251 -14.89 -7.16 -2.96
N SER A 252 -15.84 -6.43 -2.41
CA SER A 252 -17.20 -6.42 -2.94
C SER A 252 -17.13 -6.06 -4.42
N LEU A 253 -17.21 -7.06 -5.28
CA LEU A 253 -17.51 -6.84 -6.69
C LEU A 253 -18.93 -6.29 -6.73
N GLU A 254 -19.15 -5.20 -7.46
CA GLU A 254 -20.40 -4.43 -7.47
C GLU A 254 -21.64 -5.25 -7.91
N GLU A 255 -21.46 -6.50 -8.31
CA GLU A 255 -22.51 -7.34 -8.89
C GLU A 255 -23.43 -8.05 -7.86
N GLU A 256 -23.14 -8.08 -6.55
CA GLU A 256 -23.88 -8.97 -5.63
C GLU A 256 -24.37 -8.41 -4.26
N LYS A 257 -24.55 -7.09 -4.08
CA LYS A 257 -25.28 -6.60 -2.88
C LYS A 257 -26.38 -5.62 -3.24
N GLU A 258 -27.58 -5.90 -2.72
CA GLU A 258 -28.72 -4.98 -2.61
C GLU A 258 -28.22 -3.56 -2.31
N LYS A 259 -28.83 -2.57 -2.98
CA LYS A 259 -28.63 -1.11 -2.82
C LYS A 259 -28.67 -0.70 -1.35
N THR A 260 -27.56 -0.88 -0.66
CA THR A 260 -27.24 -0.20 0.57
C THR A 260 -26.48 1.03 0.11
N ASP A 261 -26.92 2.23 0.45
CA ASP A 261 -26.23 3.46 0.08
C ASP A 261 -24.77 3.38 0.56
N ARG A 262 -23.84 3.11 -0.36
CA ARG A 262 -22.41 3.12 -0.09
C ARG A 262 -21.90 4.53 -0.31
N TYR A 263 -21.43 5.13 0.78
CA TYR A 263 -20.88 6.46 0.76
C TYR A 263 -19.38 6.38 0.47
N TYR A 264 -18.94 7.11 -0.55
CA TYR A 264 -17.55 7.25 -0.96
C TYR A 264 -17.19 8.74 -1.08
N GLY A 265 -15.91 9.00 -1.29
CA GLY A 265 -15.42 10.34 -1.58
C GLY A 265 -15.84 11.38 -0.55
N ALA A 266 -16.21 12.56 -1.04
CA ALA A 266 -16.52 13.73 -0.21
C ALA A 266 -17.62 13.47 0.84
N ASP A 267 -18.65 12.68 0.52
CA ASP A 267 -19.73 12.42 1.47
C ASP A 267 -19.26 11.57 2.66
N MET A 268 -18.50 10.50 2.40
CA MET A 268 -17.90 9.68 3.46
C MET A 268 -16.92 10.51 4.31
N ILE A 269 -16.07 11.32 3.68
CA ILE A 269 -15.13 12.19 4.41
C ILE A 269 -15.88 13.19 5.31
N LYS A 270 -16.97 13.79 4.82
CA LYS A 270 -17.80 14.69 5.62
C LYS A 270 -18.40 13.95 6.83
N ARG A 271 -18.91 12.73 6.64
CA ARG A 271 -19.46 11.90 7.74
C ARG A 271 -18.40 11.56 8.78
N VAL A 272 -17.21 11.16 8.35
CA VAL A 272 -16.05 10.88 9.23
C VAL A 272 -15.69 12.10 10.06
N LEU A 273 -15.61 13.28 9.46
CA LEU A 273 -15.29 14.51 10.18
C LEU A 273 -16.37 14.87 11.19
N VAL A 274 -17.65 14.80 10.82
CA VAL A 274 -18.78 15.06 11.73
C VAL A 274 -18.75 14.07 12.90
N TYR A 275 -18.61 12.77 12.64
CA TYR A 275 -18.54 11.75 13.69
C TYR A 275 -17.35 11.98 14.62
N SER A 276 -16.18 12.33 14.08
CA SER A 276 -14.96 12.59 14.86
C SER A 276 -15.10 13.76 15.84
N ALA A 277 -15.98 14.73 15.53
CA ALA A 277 -16.25 15.87 16.40
C ALA A 277 -17.17 15.51 17.58
N THR A 278 -17.93 14.41 17.50
CA THR A 278 -18.91 14.02 18.54
C THR A 278 -18.33 13.20 19.68
N ARG A 279 -17.07 12.73 19.57
CA ARG A 279 -16.42 11.89 20.59
C ARG A 279 -14.94 12.27 20.73
N PRO A 280 -14.39 12.29 21.96
CA PRO A 280 -12.96 12.47 22.13
C PRO A 280 -12.22 11.29 21.51
N LEU A 281 -11.38 11.58 20.51
CA LEU A 281 -10.52 10.58 19.85
C LEU A 281 -9.11 10.66 20.42
N LEU A 282 -8.73 9.60 21.12
CA LEU A 282 -7.33 9.38 21.49
C LEU A 282 -6.58 8.71 20.33
N PRO A 283 -5.26 8.90 20.20
CA PRO A 283 -4.42 8.11 19.30
C PRO A 283 -4.60 6.60 19.53
N LEU A 284 -4.57 5.80 18.46
CA LEU A 284 -4.45 4.34 18.54
C LEU A 284 -3.08 3.92 19.08
N ILE A 285 -2.05 4.67 18.73
CA ILE A 285 -0.67 4.42 19.15
C ILE A 285 -0.18 5.66 19.89
N PRO A 286 0.11 5.58 21.20
CA PRO A 286 0.71 6.70 21.91
C PRO A 286 2.07 7.06 21.29
N ALA A 287 2.37 8.36 21.27
CA ALA A 287 3.64 8.91 20.76
C ALA A 287 4.83 8.51 21.63
#